data_AF-D4YZP1-F1
#
_entry.id   AF-D4YZP1-F1
#
_cell.length_a   1.000
_cell.length_b   1.000
_cell.length_c   1.000
_cell.angle_alpha   90.00
_cell.angle_beta   90.00
_cell.angle_gamma   90.00
#
_symmetry.space_group_name_H-M   'P 1'
#
loop_
_entity.id
_entity.type
_entity.pdbx_description
1 polymer ?
#
loop_
_entity_poly.entity_id
_entity_poly.type
_entity_poly.pdbx_seq_one_letter_code
_entity_poly.pdbx_strand_id
1 'polypeptide(L)' 'MEIREDLVKGAKGAAAYLGPAVTERAVYRLVETQRLPVIRMGKTMFFRKSELDAAFRSETANG' A
#
# COMPACT_ATOMS: atom_id res chain seq x y z
N MET A 1 -17.86 14.34 -1.46
CA MET A 1 -16.54 13.97 -0.88
C MET A 1 -16.09 12.71 -1.60
N GLU A 2 -15.21 12.88 -2.58
CA GLU A 2 -14.88 11.85 -3.58
C GLU A 2 -13.86 10.85 -3.02
N ILE A 3 -14.30 9.63 -2.69
CA ILE A 3 -13.48 8.57 -2.06
C ILE A 3 -12.72 7.75 -3.13
N ARG A 4 -12.91 8.04 -4.42
CA ARG A 4 -12.41 7.20 -5.53
C ARG A 4 -10.96 7.49 -5.94
N GLU A 5 -10.44 8.68 -5.67
CA GLU A 5 -9.12 9.11 -6.16
C GLU A 5 -7.94 8.58 -5.32
N ASP A 6 -8.23 8.14 -4.10
CA ASP A 6 -7.25 7.59 -3.15
C ASP A 6 -7.02 6.09 -3.30
N LEU A 7 -7.75 5.43 -4.20
CA LEU A 7 -7.65 3.99 -4.41
C LEU A 7 -6.58 3.66 -5.44
N VAL A 8 -5.59 2.89 -5.03
CA VAL A 8 -4.52 2.36 -5.87
C VAL A 8 -4.76 0.87 -6.10
N LYS A 9 -4.78 0.47 -7.37
CA LYS A 9 -5.04 -0.92 -7.76
C LYS A 9 -3.73 -1.68 -7.95
N GLY A 10 -3.65 -2.85 -7.32
CA GLY A 10 -2.60 -3.84 -7.50
C GLY A 10 -1.25 -3.46 -6.89
N ALA A 11 -0.36 -4.44 -6.83
CA ALA A 11 1.00 -4.27 -6.30
C ALA A 11 1.81 -3.25 -7.12
N LYS A 12 1.65 -3.25 -8.45
CA LYS A 12 2.28 -2.28 -9.35
C LYS A 12 1.90 -0.83 -9.03
N GLY A 13 0.60 -0.58 -8.81
CA GLY A 13 0.14 0.76 -8.44
C GLY A 13 0.70 1.18 -7.08
N ALA A 14 0.68 0.28 -6.10
CA ALA A 14 1.20 0.57 -4.77
C ALA A 14 2.71 0.83 -4.79
N ALA A 15 3.48 0.04 -5.55
CA ALA A 15 4.91 0.26 -5.75
C ALA A 15 5.19 1.63 -6.40
N ALA A 16 4.46 1.98 -7.45
CA ALA A 16 4.59 3.29 -8.10
C ALA A 16 4.26 4.45 -7.15
N TYR A 17 3.30 4.28 -6.24
CA TYR A 17 2.95 5.28 -5.23
C TYR A 17 4.01 5.40 -4.12
N LEU A 18 4.51 4.27 -3.63
CA LEU A 18 5.51 4.21 -2.55
C LEU A 18 6.91 4.66 -3.02
N GLY A 19 7.15 4.71 -4.33
CA GLY A 19 8.34 5.28 -4.94
C GLY A 19 9.31 4.23 -5.52
N PRO A 20 10.40 4.69 -6.15
CA PRO A 20 11.27 3.87 -7.00
C PRO A 20 12.04 2.79 -6.23
N ALA A 21 12.16 2.93 -4.90
CA ALA A 21 12.82 1.94 -4.04
C ALA A 21 11.93 0.73 -3.70
N VAL A 22 10.61 0.83 -3.90
CA VAL A 22 9.66 -0.24 -3.56
C VAL A 22 9.30 -1.03 -4.83
N THR A 23 9.70 -2.30 -4.85
CA THR A 23 9.32 -3.21 -5.93
C THR A 23 7.96 -3.85 -5.68
N GLU A 24 7.30 -4.36 -6.73
CA GLU A 24 6.04 -5.11 -6.57
C GLU A 24 6.20 -6.29 -5.60
N ARG A 25 7.33 -7.00 -5.66
CA ARG A 25 7.67 -8.09 -4.72
C ARG A 25 7.76 -7.58 -3.27
N ALA A 26 8.34 -6.41 -3.05
CA ALA A 26 8.37 -5.79 -1.73
C ALA A 26 6.95 -5.49 -1.23
N VAL A 27 6.05 -5.00 -2.10
CA VAL A 27 4.64 -4.79 -1.75
C VAL A 27 3.97 -6.10 -1.32
N TYR A 28 4.13 -7.19 -2.08
CA TYR A 28 3.58 -8.50 -1.69
C TYR A 28 4.08 -8.92 -0.31
N ARG A 29 5.40 -8.82 -0.07
CA ARG A 29 6.00 -9.15 1.22
C ARG A 29 5.44 -8.29 2.35
N LEU A 30 5.32 -6.98 2.15
CA LEU A 30 4.78 -6.06 3.16
C LEU A 30 3.29 -6.33 3.45
N VAL A 31 2.54 -6.77 2.45
CA VAL A 31 1.15 -7.22 2.65
C VAL A 31 1.09 -8.54 3.41
N GLU A 32 1.95 -9.51 3.08
CA GLU A 32 2.06 -10.80 3.76
C GLU A 32 2.47 -10.64 5.22
N THR A 33 3.38 -9.70 5.51
CA THR A 33 3.80 -9.36 6.87
C THR A 33 2.85 -8.39 7.59
N GLN A 34 1.70 -8.09 6.98
CA GLN A 34 0.67 -7.17 7.52
C GLN A 34 1.22 -5.76 7.87
N ARG A 35 2.28 -5.34 7.19
CA ARG A 35 2.87 -3.99 7.30
C ARG A 35 2.18 -2.98 6.40
N LEU A 36 1.56 -3.41 5.31
CA LEU A 36 0.74 -2.55 4.46
C LEU A 36 -0.74 -2.94 4.52
N PRO A 37 -1.64 -1.97 4.74
CA PRO A 37 -3.08 -2.20 4.71
C PRO A 37 -3.55 -2.49 3.29
N VAL A 38 -4.25 -3.62 3.11
CA VAL A 38 -4.75 -4.07 1.81
C VAL A 38 -6.24 -4.39 1.86
N ILE A 39 -6.96 -4.00 0.82
CA ILE A 39 -8.35 -4.40 0.58
C ILE A 39 -8.34 -5.43 -0.55
N ARG A 40 -8.72 -6.66 -0.25
CA ARG A 40 -8.80 -7.73 -1.26
C ARG A 40 -10.22 -7.82 -1.82
N MET A 41 -10.34 -7.75 -3.14
CA MET A 41 -11.59 -8.00 -3.86
C MET A 41 -11.35 -9.11 -4.88
N GLY A 42 -11.71 -10.34 -4.49
CA GLY A 42 -11.35 -11.54 -5.23
C GLY A 42 -9.84 -11.70 -5.34
N LYS A 43 -9.33 -11.81 -6.58
CA LYS A 43 -7.88 -11.90 -6.87
C LYS A 43 -7.17 -10.55 -6.91
N THR A 44 -7.90 -9.44 -6.81
CA THR A 44 -7.34 -8.10 -6.94
C THR A 44 -7.08 -7.49 -5.56
N MET A 45 -5.94 -6.81 -5.45
CA MET A 45 -5.59 -5.99 -4.28
C MET A 45 -5.83 -4.52 -4.56
N PHE A 46 -6.36 -3.82 -3.57
CA PHE A 46 -6.57 -2.39 -3.58
C PHE A 46 -5.94 -1.79 -2.33
N PHE A 47 -5.37 -0.62 -2.48
CA PHE A 47 -4.65 0.11 -1.43
C PHE A 47 -5.21 1.51 -1.36
N ARG A 48 -5.34 2.06 -0.15
CA ARG A 48 -5.65 3.49 0.02
C ARG A 48 -4.35 4.25 0.24
N LYS A 49 -4.13 5.31 -0.55
CA LYS A 49 -2.95 6.19 -0.42
C LYS A 49 -2.75 6.68 1.01
N SER A 50 -3.80 7.23 1.61
CA SER A 50 -3.77 7.78 2.97
C SER A 50 -3.39 6.75 4.05
N GLU A 51 -3.80 5.49 3.85
CA GLU A 51 -3.47 4.37 4.74
C GLU A 51 -2.01 3.89 4.53
N LEU A 52 -1.54 3.86 3.28
CA LEU A 52 -0.13 3.58 2.98
C LEU A 52 0.80 4.60 3.65
N ASP A 53 0.44 5.89 3.59
CA ASP A 53 1.20 6.96 4.23
C ASP A 53 1.18 6.86 5.76
N ALA A 54 0.05 6.44 6.34
CA ALA A 54 -0.07 6.21 7.79
C ALA A 54 0.79 5.03 8.25
N ALA A 55 0.83 3.95 7.47
CA ALA A 55 1.66 2.77 7.77
C ALA A 55 3.15 3.13 7.79
N PHE A 56 3.63 3.92 6.82
CA PHE A 56 5.02 4.40 6.78
C PHE A 56 5.39 5.33 7.93
N ARG A 57 4.50 6.28 8.27
CA ARG A 57 4.69 7.16 9.42
C ARG A 57 4.80 6.39 10.74
N SER A 58 4.03 5.32 10.89
CA SER A 58 4.02 4.50 12.10
C SER A 58 5.29 3.64 12.26
N GLU A 59 5.92 3.21 11.16
CA GLU A 59 7.22 2.52 11.23
C GLU A 59 8.37 3.47 11.63
N THR A 60 8.33 4.73 11.20
CA THR A 60 9.37 5.73 11.54
C THR A 60 9.26 6.19 13.00
N ALA A 61 8.08 6.11 13.62
CA ALA A 61 7.85 6.53 15.01
C ALA A 61 8.31 5.52 16.07
N ASN A 62 8.70 4.30 15.68
CA ASN A 62 9.19 3.25 16.59
C ASN A 62 10.71 3.03 16.51
N GLY A 63 11.46 4.04 16.05
CA GLY A 63 12.93 4.05 16.00
C GLY A 63 13.57 4.57 17.28
#